data_AF-A0A392P2U9-F1
#
_entry.id   AF-A0A392P2U9-F1
#
_cell.length_a   1.000
_cell.length_b   1.000
_cell.length_c   1.000
_cell.angle_alpha   90.00
_cell.angle_beta   90.00
_cell.angle_gamma   90.00
#
_symmetry.space_group_name_H-M   'P 1'
#
loop_
_entity.id
_entity.type
_entity.pdbx_description
1 polymer ?
#
loop_
_entity_poly.entity_id
_entity_poly.type
_entity_poly.pdbx_seq_one_letter_code
_entity_poly.pdbx_strand_id
1 'polypeptide(L)' 'TNVKIAAAPSHVVVLTPETFNEVVLDETKDVLVEFYAPWCGHCKSLAPIYEKVAAAFKSEDEVVIANLDADKYRDLAEK' A
#
# COMPACT_ATOMS: atom_id res chain seq x y z
N THR A 1 18.87 -21.05 3.84
CA THR A 1 17.55 -21.54 3.36
C THR A 1 16.90 -20.41 2.60
N ASN A 2 16.96 -20.44 1.27
CA ASN A 2 16.43 -19.37 0.41
C ASN A 2 14.91 -19.56 0.28
N VAL A 3 14.16 -19.02 1.23
CA VAL A 3 12.70 -18.93 1.09
C VAL A 3 12.43 -17.78 0.12
N LYS A 4 12.29 -18.12 -1.16
CA LYS A 4 11.61 -17.25 -2.12
C LYS A 4 10.16 -17.17 -1.66
N ILE A 5 9.82 -16.10 -0.95
CA ILE A 5 8.44 -15.76 -0.63
C ILE A 5 7.78 -15.44 -1.98
N ALA A 6 7.12 -16.45 -2.56
CA ALA A 6 6.15 -16.21 -3.61
C ALA A 6 5.10 -15.30 -2.99
N ALA A 7 5.10 -14.03 -3.39
CA ALA A 7 4.06 -13.09 -3.00
C ALA A 7 2.72 -13.72 -3.38
N ALA A 8 1.92 -14.07 -2.37
CA ALA A 8 0.49 -14.27 -2.58
C ALA A 8 -0.05 -13.02 -3.28
N PRO A 9 -1.12 -13.11 -4.09
CA PRO A 9 -1.69 -11.92 -4.71
C PRO A 9 -2.09 -10.95 -3.60
N SER A 10 -1.29 -9.90 -3.39
CA SER A 10 -1.61 -8.84 -2.45
C SER A 10 -2.80 -8.09 -2.99
N HIS A 11 -3.79 -7.82 -2.15
CA HIS A 11 -4.88 -6.90 -2.50
C HIS A 11 -4.47 -5.45 -2.26
N VAL A 12 -3.26 -5.23 -1.74
CA VAL A 12 -2.64 -3.92 -1.58
C VAL A 12 -2.14 -3.41 -2.93
N VAL A 13 -2.58 -2.21 -3.31
CA VAL A 13 -2.15 -1.50 -4.51
C VAL A 13 -0.84 -0.76 -4.23
N VAL A 14 0.19 -1.02 -5.05
CA VAL A 14 1.47 -0.30 -4.95
C VAL A 14 1.36 1.00 -5.72
N LEU A 15 1.43 2.13 -5.01
CA LEU A 15 1.38 3.45 -5.61
C LEU A 15 2.76 3.93 -6.05
N THR A 16 2.77 4.61 -7.18
CA THR A 16 3.92 5.35 -7.71
C THR A 16 3.52 6.82 -7.82
N PRO A 17 4.47 7.76 -8.02
CA PRO A 17 4.13 9.16 -8.23
C PRO A 17 3.15 9.43 -9.37
N GLU A 18 3.18 8.55 -10.38
CA GLU A 18 2.30 8.64 -11.55
C GLU A 18 0.88 8.21 -11.21
N THR A 19 0.71 7.15 -10.42
CA THR A 19 -0.61 6.60 -10.06
C THR A 19 -1.19 7.21 -8.78
N PHE A 20 -0.37 7.86 -7.95
CA PHE A 20 -0.81 8.43 -6.67
C PHE A 20 -1.93 9.44 -6.86
N ASN A 21 -1.76 10.41 -7.76
CA ASN A 21 -2.78 11.44 -7.97
C ASN A 21 -4.07 10.84 -8.56
N GLU A 22 -3.96 9.87 -9.45
CA GLU A 22 -5.12 9.23 -10.08
C GLU A 22 -5.92 8.40 -9.08
N VAL A 23 -5.25 7.66 -8.19
CA VAL A 23 -5.92 6.77 -7.25
C VAL A 23 -6.37 7.53 -5.99
N VAL A 24 -5.49 8.36 -5.41
CA VAL A 24 -5.72 9.01 -4.11
C VAL A 24 -6.57 10.28 -4.23
N LEU A 25 -6.53 10.98 -5.36
CA LEU A 25 -7.36 12.18 -5.58
C LEU A 25 -8.68 11.87 -6.29
N ASP A 26 -9.01 10.58 -6.46
CA ASP A 26 -10.31 10.18 -6.97
C ASP A 26 -11.37 10.39 -5.87
N GLU A 27 -12.25 11.37 -6.06
CA GLU A 27 -13.33 11.68 -5.12
C GLU A 27 -14.38 10.56 -4.99
N THR A 28 -14.34 9.56 -5.88
CA THR A 28 -15.26 8.42 -5.87
C THR A 28 -14.78 7.24 -5.03
N LYS A 29 -13.53 7.29 -4.52
CA LYS A 29 -12.92 6.19 -3.77
C LYS A 29 -12.36 6.66 -2.43
N ASP A 30 -12.57 5.85 -1.41
CA ASP A 30 -11.91 5.98 -0.11
C ASP A 30 -10.58 5.24 -0.15
N VAL A 31 -9.46 5.96 -0.06
CA VAL A 31 -8.13 5.38 -0.18
C VAL A 31 -7.37 5.41 1.14
N LEU A 32 -6.94 4.24 1.60
CA LEU A 32 -6.01 4.10 2.73
C LEU A 32 -4.60 3.85 2.20
N VAL A 33 -3.68 4.78 2.45
CA VAL A 33 -2.30 4.70 1.98
C VAL A 33 -1.34 4.42 3.14
N GLU A 34 -0.60 3.32 3.07
CA GLU A 34 0.53 3.03 3.96
C GLU A 34 1.82 3.59 3.36
N PHE A 35 2.33 4.66 3.97
CA PHE A 35 3.67 5.17 3.69
C PHE A 35 4.70 4.33 4.45
N TYR A 36 5.36 3.41 3.75
CA TYR A 36 6.32 2.48 4.34
C TYR A 36 7.75 2.76 3.88
N ALA A 37 8.71 2.21 4.62
CA ALA A 37 10.11 2.16 4.20
C ALA A 37 10.64 0.72 4.31
N PRO A 38 11.45 0.24 3.36
CA PRO A 38 11.92 -1.16 3.33
C PRO A 38 12.84 -1.52 4.50
N TRP A 39 13.42 -0.52 5.17
CA TRP A 39 14.25 -0.69 6.35
C TRP A 39 13.48 -0.52 7.67
N CYS A 40 12.23 -0.04 7.64
CA CYS A 40 11.44 0.18 8.85
C CYS A 40 10.91 -1.16 9.42
N GLY A 41 11.39 -1.52 10.61
CA GLY A 41 10.97 -2.74 11.30
C GLY A 41 9.48 -2.76 11.63
N HIS A 42 8.89 -1.62 12.02
CA HIS A 42 7.47 -1.52 12.35
C HIS A 42 6.57 -1.75 11.13
N CYS A 43 6.94 -1.24 9.94
CA CYS A 43 6.20 -1.48 8.70
C CYS A 43 6.20 -2.96 8.32
N LYS A 44 7.33 -3.66 8.51
CA LYS A 44 7.40 -5.11 8.26
C LYS A 44 6.47 -5.90 9.16
N SER A 45 6.28 -5.46 10.41
CA SER A 45 5.31 -6.07 11.33
C SER A 45 3.86 -5.71 10.96
N LEU A 46 3.62 -4.54 10.37
CA LEU A 46 2.30 -4.09 9.92
C LEU A 46 1.86 -4.77 8.61
N ALA A 47 2.78 -5.05 7.69
CA ALA A 47 2.50 -5.67 6.39
C ALA A 47 1.51 -6.86 6.44
N PRO A 48 1.67 -7.89 7.31
CA PRO A 48 0.72 -9.01 7.36
C PRO A 48 -0.67 -8.64 7.89
N ILE A 49 -0.79 -7.54 8.65
CA ILE A 49 -2.08 -7.01 9.11
C ILE A 49 -2.70 -6.18 7.99
N TYR A 50 -1.90 -5.37 7.30
CA TYR A 50 -2.33 -4.54 6.19
C TYR A 50 -2.90 -5.37 5.03
N GLU A 51 -2.28 -6.52 4.72
CA GLU A 51 -2.82 -7.50 3.77
C GLU A 51 -4.18 -8.06 4.19
N LYS A 52 -4.41 -8.29 5.48
CA LYS A 52 -5.73 -8.74 5.98
C LYS A 52 -6.78 -7.66 5.81
N VAL A 53 -6.41 -6.40 6.02
CA VAL A 53 -7.30 -5.25 5.77
C VAL A 53 -7.64 -5.20 4.27
N ALA A 54 -6.65 -5.26 3.39
CA ALA A 54 -6.87 -5.30 1.95
C ALA A 54 -7.76 -6.47 1.52
N ALA A 55 -7.60 -7.65 2.11
CA ALA A 55 -8.46 -8.80 1.85
C ALA A 55 -9.89 -8.61 2.37
N ALA A 56 -10.08 -7.93 3.50
CA ALA A 56 -11.39 -7.64 4.07
C ALA A 56 -12.18 -6.65 3.22
N PHE A 57 -11.51 -5.64 2.64
CA PHE A 57 -12.11 -4.63 1.79
C PHE A 57 -12.13 -4.99 0.30
N LYS A 58 -11.69 -6.19 -0.07
CA LYS A 58 -11.68 -6.67 -1.47
C LYS A 58 -13.06 -6.63 -2.14
N SER A 59 -14.13 -6.77 -1.37
CA SER A 59 -15.51 -6.76 -1.88
C SER A 59 -16.11 -5.37 -2.00
N GLU A 60 -15.42 -4.34 -1.49
CA GLU A 60 -15.84 -2.95 -1.53
C GLU A 60 -15.06 -2.23 -2.64
N ASP A 61 -15.68 -2.05 -3.81
CA ASP A 61 -15.02 -1.41 -4.96
C ASP A 61 -14.69 0.09 -4.72
N GLU A 62 -15.33 0.69 -3.72
CA GLU A 62 -15.13 2.08 -3.30
C GLU A 62 -13.90 2.24 -2.39
N VAL A 63 -13.39 1.16 -1.78
CA VAL A 63 -12.27 1.23 -0.82
C VAL A 63 -10.99 0.68 -1.41
N VAL A 64 -9.97 1.52 -1.52
CA VAL A 64 -8.65 1.13 -2.03
C VAL A 64 -7.63 1.09 -0.91
N ILE A 65 -7.06 -0.08 -0.68
CA ILE A 65 -5.93 -0.26 0.23
C ILE A 65 -4.64 -0.21 -0.57
N ALA A 66 -3.81 0.78 -0.28
CA ALA A 66 -2.62 1.09 -1.04
C ALA A 66 -1.38 1.24 -0.15
N ASN A 67 -0.20 1.05 -0.73
CA ASN A 67 1.08 1.33 -0.08
C ASN A 67 2.00 2.15 -0.99
N LEU A 68 2.87 2.94 -0.37
CA LEU A 68 3.82 3.80 -1.05
C LEU A 68 5.17 3.79 -0.32
N ASP A 69 6.24 3.61 -1.07
CA ASP A 69 7.61 3.69 -0.54
C ASP A 69 7.99 5.16 -0.29
N ALA A 70 7.87 5.59 0.96
CA ALA A 70 8.16 6.96 1.38
C ALA A 70 9.66 7.27 1.39
N ASP A 71 10.52 6.26 1.47
CA ASP A 71 11.98 6.42 1.40
C ASP A 71 12.40 6.74 -0.04
N LYS A 72 11.77 6.08 -1.01
CA LYS A 72 11.99 6.30 -2.45
C LYS A 72 11.27 7.54 -2.99
N TYR A 73 10.06 7.82 -2.51
CA TYR A 73 9.20 8.91 -3.01
C TYR A 73 8.94 9.96 -1.93
N ARG A 74 10.02 10.55 -1.42
CA ARG A 74 9.98 11.55 -0.35
C ARG A 74 9.06 12.73 -0.65
N ASP A 75 9.08 13.21 -1.90
CA ASP A 75 8.26 14.35 -2.34
C ASP A 75 6.74 14.11 -2.18
N LEU A 76 6.31 12.85 -2.19
CA LEU A 76 4.91 12.48 -1.96
C LEU A 76 4.59 12.26 -0.48
N ALA A 77 5.58 11.84 0.30
CA ALA A 77 5.44 11.65 1.74
C ALA A 77 5.47 12.97 2.52
N GLU A 78 6.04 14.02 1.93
CA GLU A 78 6.13 15.37 2.51
C GLU A 78 4.95 16.29 2.09
N LYS A 79 4.07 15.81 1.19
CA LYS A 79 2.94 16.56 0.63
C LYS A 79 1.68 16.43 1.48
#